data_AF-A0A0F9ENG7-F1
#
_entry.id   AF-A0A0F9ENG7-F1
#
_cell.length_a   1.000
_cell.length_b   1.000
_cell.length_c   1.000
_cell.angle_alpha   90.00
_cell.angle_beta   90.00
_cell.angle_gamma   90.00
#
_symmetry.space_group_name_H-M   'P 1'
#
loop_
_entity.id
_entity.type
_entity.pdbx_description
1 polymer ?
#
loop_
_entity_poly.entity_id
_entity_poly.type
_entity_poly.pdbx_seq_one_letter_code
_entity_poly.pdbx_strand_id
1 'polypeptide(L)'
;IQCDYIYGLSEAIRDGVCRVPNIIAIDNDNILVTENEESKSYGSFKELLTHSIFPYHELITNEQLILHMLNRANNKLEQIRETNCDAGGLIVASSVEHARAISQLVSTHLKESATVITYQEEEPTSLIHQYRYCNSKWVISVGMISEGTNIPRLQVCCHLTNIKTEMHYRQILGRALRRTDAPYQEAFLFMPAEPKLIEYALRVANDVPNEADVVKFEKMSCHFKANNNSAEKTKTKAKLKPKQELGISDFSDTNILQHDINDNSCLLTATYEGMIGIFGRFKEEALELELTF
;
A
#
# COMPACT_ATOMS: atom_id res chain seq x y z
N ILE A 1 -29.55 8.72 12.14
CA ILE A 1 -29.60 7.44 11.41
C ILE A 1 -28.99 6.40 12.33
N GLN A 2 -29.81 5.57 12.94
CA GLN A 2 -29.37 4.49 13.83
C GLN A 2 -29.14 3.27 12.93
N CYS A 3 -27.94 2.71 12.97
CA CYS A 3 -27.56 1.60 12.09
C CYS A 3 -27.94 0.30 12.81
N ASP A 4 -29.03 -0.34 12.36
CA ASP A 4 -29.62 -1.48 13.08
C ASP A 4 -28.87 -2.81 12.85
N TYR A 5 -27.94 -2.84 11.88
CA TYR A 5 -27.10 -4.00 11.62
C TYR A 5 -25.85 -3.62 10.83
N ILE A 6 -24.66 -4.01 11.31
CA ILE A 6 -23.39 -3.81 10.61
C ILE A 6 -22.89 -5.19 10.17
N TYR A 7 -22.98 -5.46 8.87
CA TYR A 7 -22.41 -6.66 8.28
C TYR A 7 -20.92 -6.44 8.01
N GLY A 8 -20.07 -6.97 8.89
CA GLY A 8 -18.62 -6.80 8.85
C GLY A 8 -17.89 -7.82 7.98
N LEU A 9 -16.60 -7.58 7.73
CA LEU A 9 -15.74 -8.51 6.99
C LEU A 9 -15.68 -9.90 7.68
N SER A 10 -15.68 -9.94 9.01
CA SER A 10 -15.71 -11.16 9.81
C SER A 10 -16.90 -12.05 9.47
N GLU A 11 -18.09 -11.47 9.39
CA GLU A 11 -19.32 -12.18 9.04
C GLU A 11 -19.30 -12.63 7.58
N ALA A 12 -18.85 -11.76 6.67
CA ALA A 12 -18.71 -12.09 5.26
C ALA A 12 -17.75 -13.26 4.99
N ILE A 13 -16.68 -13.39 5.78
CA ILE A 13 -15.75 -14.52 5.68
C ILE A 13 -16.39 -15.78 6.27
N ARG A 14 -17.04 -15.68 7.44
CA ARG A 14 -17.72 -16.82 8.11
C ARG A 14 -18.84 -17.41 7.26
N ASP A 15 -19.61 -16.54 6.59
CA ASP A 15 -20.69 -16.95 5.68
C ASP A 15 -20.16 -17.39 4.31
N GLY A 16 -18.84 -17.29 4.11
CA GLY A 16 -18.19 -17.71 2.87
C GLY A 16 -18.59 -16.85 1.68
N VAL A 17 -18.88 -15.57 1.89
CA VAL A 17 -19.09 -14.57 0.82
C VAL A 17 -17.75 -13.96 0.39
N CYS A 18 -16.82 -13.83 1.34
CA CYS A 18 -15.49 -13.28 1.12
C CYS A 18 -14.38 -14.32 1.31
N ARG A 19 -13.26 -14.11 0.60
CA ARG A 19 -11.99 -14.80 0.80
C ARG A 19 -11.30 -14.30 2.07
N VAL A 20 -10.39 -15.10 2.61
CA VAL A 20 -9.52 -14.69 3.72
C VAL A 20 -8.37 -13.82 3.18
N PRO A 21 -8.18 -12.58 3.68
CA PRO A 21 -7.07 -11.73 3.27
C PRO A 21 -5.73 -12.21 3.85
N ASN A 22 -4.67 -12.10 3.07
CA ASN A 22 -3.28 -12.12 3.49
C ASN A 22 -2.63 -10.83 2.96
N ILE A 23 -2.14 -10.00 3.86
CA ILE A 23 -1.50 -8.71 3.58
C ILE A 23 -0.01 -8.88 3.85
N ILE A 24 0.80 -8.60 2.83
CA ILE A 24 2.25 -8.74 2.88
C ILE A 24 2.86 -7.35 2.74
N ALA A 25 3.38 -6.84 3.85
CA ALA A 25 4.08 -5.57 3.93
C ALA A 25 5.58 -5.80 3.66
N ILE A 26 6.07 -5.27 2.54
CA ILE A 26 7.46 -5.37 2.11
C ILE A 26 8.24 -4.20 2.70
N ASP A 27 9.24 -4.49 3.51
CA ASP A 27 10.16 -3.51 4.10
C ASP A 27 11.59 -3.73 3.61
N ASN A 28 12.46 -2.76 3.88
CA ASN A 28 13.88 -2.84 3.58
C ASN A 28 14.73 -2.28 4.72
N ASP A 29 15.71 -3.04 5.17
CA ASP A 29 16.67 -2.65 6.21
C ASP A 29 18.01 -2.12 5.67
N ASN A 30 18.17 -2.07 4.35
CA ASN A 30 19.37 -1.65 3.64
C ASN A 30 19.07 -0.52 2.64
N ILE A 31 18.48 0.56 3.16
CA ILE A 31 18.12 1.75 2.39
C ILE A 31 19.29 2.74 2.44
N LEU A 32 19.72 3.21 1.28
CA LEU A 32 20.70 4.28 1.13
C LEU A 32 20.09 5.42 0.32
N VAL A 33 20.00 6.59 0.93
CA VAL A 33 19.53 7.81 0.27
C VAL A 33 20.67 8.80 0.20
N THR A 34 20.97 9.26 -1.02
CA THR A 34 21.93 10.34 -1.23
C THR A 34 21.17 11.67 -1.27
N GLU A 35 21.53 12.58 -0.38
CA GLU A 35 20.94 13.92 -0.24
C GLU A 35 22.09 14.94 -0.17
N ASN A 36 22.16 15.87 -1.13
CA ASN A 36 23.17 16.94 -1.16
C ASN A 36 24.63 16.46 -0.92
N GLU A 37 25.05 15.39 -1.62
CA GLU A 37 26.39 14.76 -1.52
C GLU A 37 26.67 13.97 -0.22
N GLU A 38 25.73 13.93 0.72
CA GLU A 38 25.80 13.06 1.91
C GLU A 38 24.89 11.83 1.72
N SER A 39 25.43 10.64 2.00
CA SER A 39 24.65 9.40 1.99
C SER A 39 24.20 9.04 3.40
N LYS A 40 22.88 8.94 3.60
CA LYS A 40 22.26 8.48 4.86
C LYS A 40 21.68 7.09 4.66
N SER A 41 21.85 6.24 5.67
CA SER A 41 21.27 4.89 5.68
C SER A 41 20.09 4.81 6.64
N TYR A 42 19.07 4.03 6.26
CA TYR A 42 17.86 3.80 7.06
C TYR A 42 17.58 2.29 7.15
N GLY A 43 17.11 1.85 8.32
CA GLY A 43 16.83 0.44 8.63
C GLY A 43 15.38 0.00 8.40
N SER A 44 14.51 0.88 7.90
CA SER A 44 13.14 0.57 7.48
C SER A 44 12.56 1.70 6.63
N PHE A 45 11.50 1.42 5.87
CA PHE A 45 10.72 2.46 5.20
C PHE A 45 10.02 3.39 6.18
N LYS A 46 9.66 2.91 7.38
CA LYS A 46 9.15 3.77 8.46
C LYS A 46 10.18 4.82 8.86
N GLU A 47 11.42 4.38 9.11
CA GLU A 47 12.50 5.28 9.50
C GLU A 47 12.81 6.29 8.39
N LEU A 48 12.90 5.82 7.14
CA LEU A 48 13.10 6.66 5.97
C LEU A 48 12.02 7.76 5.87
N LEU A 49 10.74 7.38 5.93
CA LEU A 49 9.63 8.31 5.72
C LEU A 49 9.35 9.22 6.92
N THR A 50 9.85 8.88 8.12
CA THR A 50 9.66 9.67 9.33
C THR A 50 10.83 10.62 9.59
N HIS A 51 12.05 10.17 9.31
CA HIS A 51 13.28 10.90 9.65
C HIS A 51 13.91 11.64 8.45
N SER A 52 13.29 11.57 7.27
CA SER A 52 13.76 12.31 6.09
C SER A 52 12.59 12.95 5.34
N ILE A 53 12.91 13.85 4.41
CA ILE A 53 11.93 14.50 3.52
C ILE A 53 11.62 13.58 2.31
N PHE A 54 12.03 12.32 2.35
CA PHE A 54 11.90 11.40 1.24
C PHE A 54 10.43 11.20 0.82
N PRO A 55 10.06 11.58 -0.41
CA PRO A 55 8.67 11.48 -0.84
C PRO A 55 8.30 10.03 -1.10
N TYR A 56 7.15 9.59 -0.57
CA TYR A 56 6.63 8.23 -0.80
C TYR A 56 6.48 7.87 -2.29
N HIS A 57 6.29 8.86 -3.17
CA HIS A 57 6.26 8.63 -4.61
C HIS A 57 7.57 8.05 -5.15
N GLU A 58 8.72 8.49 -4.64
CA GLU A 58 10.03 7.94 -5.02
C GLU A 58 10.19 6.50 -4.52
N LEU A 59 9.57 6.15 -3.38
CA LEU A 59 9.56 4.79 -2.87
C LEU A 59 8.87 3.84 -3.86
N ILE A 60 7.63 4.16 -4.26
CA ILE A 60 6.82 3.28 -5.12
C ILE A 60 7.24 3.29 -6.59
N THR A 61 8.07 4.24 -7.01
CA THR A 61 8.64 4.29 -8.37
C THR A 61 10.04 3.68 -8.42
N ASN A 62 10.61 3.31 -7.28
CA ASN A 62 11.89 2.64 -7.23
C ASN A 62 11.80 1.25 -7.88
N GLU A 63 12.59 1.05 -8.94
CA GLU A 63 12.58 -0.17 -9.74
C GLU A 63 12.89 -1.43 -8.93
N GLN A 64 13.81 -1.36 -7.97
CA GLN A 64 14.18 -2.52 -7.15
C GLN A 64 13.03 -2.95 -6.24
N LEU A 65 12.31 -1.99 -5.63
CA LEU A 65 11.11 -2.27 -4.85
C LEU A 65 10.01 -2.88 -5.72
N ILE A 66 9.72 -2.25 -6.87
CA ILE A 66 8.71 -2.73 -7.81
C ILE A 66 9.04 -4.17 -8.24
N LEU A 67 10.27 -4.44 -8.69
CA LEU A 67 10.68 -5.77 -9.13
C LEU A 67 10.60 -6.80 -8.01
N HIS A 68 11.01 -6.45 -6.80
CA HIS A 68 10.88 -7.37 -5.66
C HIS A 68 9.41 -7.71 -5.40
N MET A 69 8.54 -6.70 -5.30
CA MET A 69 7.10 -6.90 -5.11
C MET A 69 6.47 -7.73 -6.23
N LEU A 70 6.79 -7.42 -7.49
CA LEU A 70 6.29 -8.15 -8.66
C LEU A 70 6.73 -9.61 -8.66
N ASN A 71 7.99 -9.91 -8.32
CA ASN A 71 8.47 -11.29 -8.22
C ASN A 71 7.76 -12.07 -7.11
N ARG A 72 7.62 -11.48 -5.93
CA ARG A 72 6.90 -12.10 -4.80
C ARG A 72 5.44 -12.38 -5.18
N ALA A 73 4.78 -11.40 -5.78
CA ALA A 73 3.40 -11.51 -6.21
C ALA A 73 3.21 -12.51 -7.36
N ASN A 74 4.13 -12.58 -8.32
CA ASN A 74 4.09 -13.56 -9.41
C ASN A 74 4.28 -14.98 -8.92
N ASN A 75 5.27 -15.21 -8.06
CA ASN A 75 5.49 -16.54 -7.46
C ASN A 75 4.24 -16.99 -6.67
N LYS A 76 3.62 -16.08 -5.91
CA LYS A 76 2.38 -16.39 -5.20
C LYS A 76 1.22 -16.66 -6.16
N LEU A 77 1.07 -15.88 -7.23
CA LEU A 77 0.03 -16.09 -8.23
C LEU A 77 0.21 -17.43 -8.95
N GLU A 78 1.44 -17.83 -9.26
CA GLU A 78 1.74 -19.12 -9.88
C GLU A 78 1.36 -20.29 -8.97
N GLN A 79 1.70 -20.22 -7.67
CA GLN A 79 1.26 -21.20 -6.67
C GLN A 79 -0.27 -21.33 -6.63
N ILE A 80 -0.99 -20.20 -6.63
CA ILE A 80 -2.46 -20.22 -6.65
C ILE A 80 -2.96 -20.85 -7.95
N ARG A 81 -2.31 -20.57 -9.09
CA ARG A 81 -2.70 -21.07 -10.41
C ARG A 81 -2.47 -22.57 -10.60
N GLU A 82 -1.69 -23.23 -9.76
CA GLU A 82 -1.62 -24.69 -9.70
C GLU A 82 -2.98 -25.31 -9.32
N THR A 83 -3.78 -24.58 -8.53
CA THR A 83 -5.11 -25.02 -8.06
C THR A 83 -6.24 -24.27 -8.77
N ASN A 84 -6.12 -22.95 -8.92
CA ASN A 84 -7.08 -22.07 -9.59
C ASN A 84 -6.46 -21.51 -10.88
N CYS A 85 -6.51 -22.27 -11.98
CA CYS A 85 -5.82 -21.91 -13.23
C CYS A 85 -6.11 -20.50 -13.76
N ASP A 86 -7.33 -19.98 -13.53
CA ASP A 86 -7.78 -18.68 -14.03
C ASP A 86 -7.53 -17.51 -13.08
N ALA A 87 -6.84 -17.75 -11.96
CA ALA A 87 -6.54 -16.70 -10.98
C ALA A 87 -5.74 -15.56 -11.63
N GLY A 88 -6.18 -14.34 -11.35
CA GLY A 88 -5.61 -13.10 -11.89
C GLY A 88 -4.98 -12.22 -10.81
N GLY A 89 -4.04 -11.39 -11.24
CA GLY A 89 -3.35 -10.39 -10.44
C GLY A 89 -3.70 -8.97 -10.89
N LEU A 90 -3.94 -8.07 -9.93
CA LEU A 90 -4.17 -6.65 -10.16
C LEU A 90 -2.99 -5.84 -9.60
N ILE A 91 -2.39 -5.00 -10.43
CA ILE A 91 -1.39 -4.02 -10.01
C ILE A 91 -2.01 -2.63 -10.11
N VAL A 92 -2.05 -1.91 -8.99
CA VAL A 92 -2.58 -0.53 -8.96
C VAL A 92 -1.41 0.43 -9.02
N ALA A 93 -1.31 1.17 -10.12
CA ALA A 93 -0.23 2.12 -10.39
C ALA A 93 -0.66 3.57 -10.04
N SER A 94 0.32 4.43 -9.80
CA SER A 94 0.08 5.84 -9.42
C SER A 94 -0.27 6.77 -10.59
N SER A 95 0.19 6.47 -11.80
CA SER A 95 -0.06 7.26 -13.02
C SER A 95 0.00 6.37 -14.25
N VAL A 96 -0.38 6.90 -15.41
CA VAL A 96 -0.33 6.16 -16.69
C VAL A 96 1.12 5.86 -17.07
N GLU A 97 2.04 6.80 -16.84
CA GLU A 97 3.47 6.62 -17.08
C GLU A 97 4.02 5.52 -16.16
N HIS A 98 3.63 5.54 -14.89
CA HIS A 98 4.02 4.50 -13.94
C HIS A 98 3.46 3.12 -14.34
N ALA A 99 2.21 3.06 -14.80
CA ALA A 99 1.60 1.82 -15.30
C ALA A 99 2.35 1.25 -16.51
N ARG A 100 2.75 2.11 -17.45
CA ARG A 100 3.55 1.70 -18.63
C ARG A 100 4.94 1.20 -18.21
N ALA A 101 5.60 1.88 -17.27
CA ALA A 101 6.89 1.44 -16.73
C ALA A 101 6.78 0.06 -16.05
N ILE A 102 5.76 -0.14 -15.19
CA ILE A 102 5.50 -1.44 -14.56
C ILE A 102 5.25 -2.52 -15.62
N SER A 103 4.47 -2.21 -16.67
CA SER A 103 4.19 -3.16 -17.75
C SER A 103 5.46 -3.62 -18.48
N GLN A 104 6.43 -2.71 -18.66
CA GLN A 104 7.73 -3.04 -19.24
C GLN A 104 8.55 -3.94 -18.31
N LEU A 105 8.53 -3.68 -17.00
CA LEU A 105 9.21 -4.53 -16.02
C LEU A 105 8.60 -5.93 -15.95
N VAL A 106 7.27 -6.04 -15.97
CA VAL A 106 6.56 -7.34 -16.05
C VAL A 106 6.98 -8.12 -17.30
N SER A 107 6.98 -7.46 -18.46
CA SER A 107 7.37 -8.12 -19.72
C SER A 107 8.85 -8.53 -19.74
N THR A 108 9.74 -7.69 -19.23
CA THR A 108 11.19 -7.91 -19.29
C THR A 108 11.66 -8.93 -18.26
N HIS A 109 11.18 -8.83 -17.01
CA HIS A 109 11.68 -9.64 -15.90
C HIS A 109 10.83 -10.86 -15.61
N LEU A 110 9.50 -10.75 -15.70
CA LEU A 110 8.60 -11.90 -15.46
C LEU A 110 8.32 -12.70 -16.73
N LYS A 111 8.66 -12.16 -17.92
CA LYS A 111 8.32 -12.76 -19.23
C LYS A 111 6.82 -12.98 -19.43
N GLU A 112 6.01 -12.15 -18.77
CA GLU A 112 4.55 -12.19 -18.80
C GLU A 112 3.98 -10.98 -19.54
N SER A 113 2.76 -11.12 -20.06
CA SER A 113 2.01 -9.99 -20.62
C SER A 113 1.04 -9.42 -19.58
N ALA A 114 1.03 -8.10 -19.43
CA ALA A 114 0.07 -7.40 -18.59
C ALA A 114 -0.86 -6.52 -19.44
N THR A 115 -2.16 -6.60 -19.18
CA THR A 115 -3.14 -5.69 -19.79
C THR A 115 -3.15 -4.39 -19.01
N VAL A 116 -2.80 -3.26 -19.65
CA VAL A 116 -2.84 -1.94 -19.03
C VAL A 116 -4.22 -1.32 -19.29
N ILE A 117 -4.92 -0.91 -18.23
CA ILE A 117 -6.25 -0.30 -18.30
C ILE A 117 -6.23 1.03 -17.53
N THR A 118 -6.28 2.13 -18.27
CA THR A 118 -6.27 3.49 -17.72
C THR A 118 -7.46 4.30 -18.21
N TYR A 119 -7.66 5.47 -17.63
CA TYR A 119 -8.70 6.42 -18.06
C TYR A 119 -8.45 7.03 -19.45
N GLN A 120 -7.26 6.84 -20.04
CA GLN A 120 -6.92 7.36 -21.37
C GLN A 120 -7.34 6.42 -22.51
N GLU A 121 -7.72 5.18 -22.20
CA GLU A 121 -8.18 4.23 -23.21
C GLU A 121 -9.56 4.63 -23.75
N GLU A 122 -9.80 4.42 -25.04
CA GLU A 122 -11.07 4.76 -25.69
C GLU A 122 -12.24 3.91 -25.15
N GLU A 123 -11.98 2.62 -24.88
CA GLU A 123 -12.98 1.66 -24.38
C GLU A 123 -12.50 0.86 -23.15
N PRO A 124 -12.33 1.49 -21.98
CA PRO A 124 -11.82 0.81 -20.77
C PRO A 124 -12.77 -0.29 -20.29
N THR A 125 -14.08 -0.13 -20.47
CA THR A 125 -15.09 -1.13 -20.11
C THR A 125 -14.96 -2.41 -20.96
N SER A 126 -14.70 -2.27 -22.25
CA SER A 126 -14.48 -3.40 -23.18
C SER A 126 -13.22 -4.17 -22.78
N LEU A 127 -12.12 -3.47 -22.44
CA LEU A 127 -10.88 -4.09 -21.96
C LEU A 127 -11.07 -4.81 -20.62
N ILE A 128 -11.83 -4.22 -19.69
CA ILE A 128 -12.18 -4.86 -18.42
C ILE A 128 -12.98 -6.14 -18.66
N HIS A 129 -13.97 -6.09 -19.56
CA HIS A 129 -14.76 -7.24 -19.94
C HIS A 129 -13.90 -8.33 -20.58
N GLN A 130 -13.01 -7.97 -21.50
CA GLN A 130 -12.07 -8.89 -22.12
C GLN A 130 -11.14 -9.52 -21.07
N TYR A 131 -10.56 -8.73 -20.15
CA TYR A 131 -9.69 -9.24 -19.10
C TYR A 131 -10.41 -10.17 -18.12
N ARG A 132 -11.70 -9.93 -17.88
CA ARG A 132 -12.54 -10.77 -17.01
C ARG A 132 -12.65 -12.21 -17.52
N TYR A 133 -12.62 -12.42 -18.84
CA TYR A 133 -12.77 -13.74 -19.47
C TYR A 133 -11.50 -14.26 -20.15
N CYS A 134 -10.40 -13.51 -20.12
CA CYS A 134 -9.12 -13.96 -20.68
C CYS A 134 -8.36 -14.85 -19.67
N ASN A 135 -7.24 -15.44 -20.11
CA ASN A 135 -6.34 -16.19 -19.22
C ASN A 135 -5.08 -15.39 -18.82
N SER A 136 -4.99 -14.12 -19.18
CA SER A 136 -3.84 -13.28 -18.84
C SER A 136 -3.69 -13.18 -17.33
N LYS A 137 -2.46 -13.34 -16.82
CA LYS A 137 -2.17 -13.30 -15.38
C LYS A 137 -2.40 -11.89 -14.83
N TRP A 138 -1.91 -10.86 -15.50
CA TRP A 138 -1.80 -9.52 -14.92
C TRP A 138 -2.66 -8.47 -15.61
N VAL A 139 -3.30 -7.63 -14.80
CA VAL A 139 -3.86 -6.34 -15.23
C VAL A 139 -3.24 -5.21 -14.40
N ILE A 140 -2.85 -4.14 -15.06
CA ILE A 140 -2.31 -2.93 -14.43
C ILE A 140 -3.35 -1.83 -14.59
N SER A 141 -3.71 -1.15 -13.52
CA SER A 141 -4.73 -0.09 -13.56
C SER A 141 -4.34 1.16 -12.80
N VAL A 142 -4.85 2.29 -13.30
CA VAL A 142 -4.79 3.61 -12.65
C VAL A 142 -6.23 4.06 -12.39
N GLY A 143 -6.71 3.93 -11.15
CA GLY A 143 -8.05 4.38 -10.72
C GLY A 143 -9.23 3.52 -11.21
N MET A 144 -9.25 3.10 -12.47
CA MET A 144 -10.44 2.54 -13.14
C MET A 144 -10.89 1.17 -12.61
N ILE A 145 -9.97 0.26 -12.26
CA ILE A 145 -10.34 -1.06 -11.70
C ILE A 145 -10.50 -0.99 -10.17
N SER A 146 -9.91 0.00 -9.52
CA SER A 146 -10.13 0.25 -8.09
C SER A 146 -11.55 0.74 -7.77
N GLU A 147 -12.28 1.30 -8.75
CA GLU A 147 -13.65 1.81 -8.60
C GLU A 147 -14.67 1.00 -9.43
N GLY A 148 -15.82 0.65 -8.84
CA GLY A 148 -17.00 0.15 -9.56
C GLY A 148 -16.92 -1.19 -10.32
N THR A 149 -15.75 -1.80 -10.48
CA THR A 149 -15.59 -2.95 -11.40
C THR A 149 -15.69 -4.31 -10.70
N ASN A 150 -16.36 -5.29 -11.34
CA ASN A 150 -16.43 -6.65 -10.83
C ASN A 150 -15.55 -7.63 -11.63
N ILE A 151 -14.41 -8.07 -11.08
CA ILE A 151 -13.58 -9.16 -11.65
C ILE A 151 -13.27 -10.18 -10.53
N PRO A 152 -14.12 -11.20 -10.32
CA PRO A 152 -13.99 -12.13 -9.18
C PRO A 152 -12.73 -13.00 -9.19
N ARG A 153 -12.11 -13.21 -10.36
CA ARG A 153 -10.90 -14.02 -10.50
C ARG A 153 -9.64 -13.36 -9.96
N LEU A 154 -9.68 -12.07 -9.61
CA LEU A 154 -8.56 -11.40 -8.97
C LEU A 154 -8.34 -11.99 -7.58
N GLN A 155 -7.13 -12.50 -7.33
CA GLN A 155 -6.74 -13.05 -6.02
C GLN A 155 -5.46 -12.43 -5.47
N VAL A 156 -4.61 -11.88 -6.34
CA VAL A 156 -3.36 -11.21 -5.93
C VAL A 156 -3.42 -9.74 -6.31
N CYS A 157 -3.12 -8.84 -5.37
CA CYS A 157 -3.07 -7.40 -5.59
C CYS A 157 -1.71 -6.83 -5.22
N CYS A 158 -1.22 -5.85 -5.99
CA CYS A 158 -0.04 -5.06 -5.67
C CYS A 158 -0.41 -3.57 -5.53
N HIS A 159 -0.09 -2.97 -4.39
CA HIS A 159 -0.35 -1.57 -4.09
C HIS A 159 0.88 -0.71 -4.45
N LEU A 160 0.96 -0.26 -5.71
CA LEU A 160 2.02 0.61 -6.25
C LEU A 160 1.47 2.00 -6.61
N THR A 161 0.59 2.54 -5.75
CA THR A 161 -0.07 3.84 -5.94
C THR A 161 0.30 4.82 -4.82
N ASN A 162 0.25 6.12 -5.14
CA ASN A 162 0.46 7.22 -4.20
C ASN A 162 -0.76 7.49 -3.29
N ILE A 163 -1.91 6.91 -3.62
CA ILE A 163 -3.15 7.13 -2.87
C ILE A 163 -3.09 6.28 -1.59
N LYS A 164 -3.05 6.95 -0.43
CA LYS A 164 -2.89 6.32 0.90
C LYS A 164 -4.09 6.56 1.82
N THR A 165 -5.29 6.72 1.27
CA THR A 165 -6.52 6.83 2.06
C THR A 165 -7.02 5.44 2.45
N GLU A 166 -7.58 5.30 3.65
CA GLU A 166 -8.12 4.00 4.09
C GLU A 166 -9.20 3.47 3.16
N MET A 167 -10.07 4.36 2.65
CA MET A 167 -11.11 4.00 1.69
C MET A 167 -10.52 3.35 0.44
N HIS A 168 -9.49 3.95 -0.15
CA HIS A 168 -8.86 3.41 -1.35
C HIS A 168 -8.16 2.08 -1.07
N TYR A 169 -7.47 1.97 0.07
CA TYR A 169 -6.87 0.73 0.53
C TYR A 169 -7.90 -0.41 0.64
N ARG A 170 -9.03 -0.17 1.33
CA ARG A 170 -10.11 -1.15 1.49
C ARG A 170 -10.76 -1.51 0.15
N GLN A 171 -10.89 -0.54 -0.78
CA GLN A 171 -11.39 -0.80 -2.13
C GLN A 171 -10.49 -1.76 -2.91
N ILE A 172 -9.16 -1.56 -2.88
CA ILE A 172 -8.19 -2.44 -3.55
C ILE A 172 -8.25 -3.83 -2.96
N LEU A 173 -8.14 -3.93 -1.63
CA LEU A 173 -8.20 -5.22 -0.95
C LEU A 173 -9.50 -5.97 -1.28
N GLY A 174 -10.64 -5.27 -1.20
CA GLY A 174 -11.95 -5.84 -1.52
C GLY A 174 -12.10 -6.41 -2.93
N ARG A 175 -11.27 -6.00 -3.91
CA ARG A 175 -11.26 -6.62 -5.25
C ARG A 175 -10.79 -8.06 -5.21
N ALA A 176 -9.78 -8.35 -4.39
CA ALA A 176 -9.24 -9.70 -4.24
C ALA A 176 -10.11 -10.60 -3.33
N LEU A 177 -10.94 -10.00 -2.45
CA LEU A 177 -11.74 -10.75 -1.49
C LEU A 177 -13.00 -11.38 -2.04
N ARG A 178 -13.33 -11.22 -3.32
CA ARG A 178 -14.56 -11.78 -3.88
C ARG A 178 -14.47 -13.28 -4.09
N ARG A 179 -15.28 -14.07 -3.39
CA ARG A 179 -15.28 -15.52 -3.57
C ARG A 179 -15.72 -15.94 -4.99
N THR A 180 -15.16 -17.04 -5.47
CA THR A 180 -15.55 -17.76 -6.70
C THR A 180 -15.86 -19.22 -6.36
N ASP A 181 -16.24 -20.05 -7.32
CA ASP A 181 -16.45 -21.49 -7.10
C ASP A 181 -15.13 -22.30 -7.03
N ALA A 182 -13.99 -21.62 -7.14
CA ALA A 182 -12.68 -22.26 -7.18
C ALA A 182 -12.25 -22.82 -5.79
N PRO A 183 -11.41 -23.85 -5.72
CA PRO A 183 -11.05 -24.45 -4.43
C PRO A 183 -10.18 -23.55 -3.54
N TYR A 184 -9.22 -22.81 -4.11
CA TYR A 184 -8.32 -21.95 -3.32
C TYR A 184 -8.96 -20.58 -3.04
N GLN A 185 -9.24 -20.28 -1.76
CA GLN A 185 -10.06 -19.13 -1.35
C GLN A 185 -9.34 -18.11 -0.46
N GLU A 186 -8.02 -18.02 -0.58
CA GLU A 186 -7.25 -16.93 0.01
C GLU A 186 -7.00 -15.83 -1.03
N ALA A 187 -6.82 -14.62 -0.53
CA ALA A 187 -6.48 -13.44 -1.29
C ALA A 187 -5.20 -12.81 -0.75
N PHE A 188 -4.38 -12.22 -1.61
CA PHE A 188 -3.09 -11.64 -1.25
C PHE A 188 -3.02 -10.17 -1.66
N LEU A 189 -2.54 -9.31 -0.76
CA LEU A 189 -2.22 -7.92 -1.03
C LEU A 189 -0.75 -7.66 -0.69
N PHE A 190 0.05 -7.33 -1.69
CA PHE A 190 1.44 -6.88 -1.54
C PHE A 190 1.48 -5.36 -1.49
N MET A 191 2.13 -4.80 -0.50
CA MET A 191 2.28 -3.34 -0.33
C MET A 191 3.64 -2.98 0.28
N PRO A 192 4.17 -1.77 0.04
CA PRO A 192 5.30 -1.27 0.81
C PRO A 192 4.93 -1.15 2.29
N ALA A 193 5.91 -1.33 3.18
CA ALA A 193 5.80 -1.12 4.63
C ALA A 193 5.73 0.37 4.99
N GLU A 194 4.76 1.08 4.41
CA GLU A 194 4.46 2.47 4.70
C GLU A 194 3.59 2.56 5.97
N PRO A 195 3.87 3.49 6.91
CA PRO A 195 3.22 3.51 8.22
C PRO A 195 1.68 3.55 8.20
N LYS A 196 1.05 4.34 7.31
CA LYS A 196 -0.41 4.44 7.22
C LYS A 196 -1.01 3.17 6.61
N LEU A 197 -0.36 2.59 5.60
CA LEU A 197 -0.83 1.33 5.02
C LEU A 197 -0.77 0.18 6.03
N ILE A 198 0.29 0.12 6.85
CA ILE A 198 0.38 -0.85 7.95
C ILE A 198 -0.75 -0.63 8.96
N GLU A 199 -1.03 0.61 9.33
CA GLU A 199 -2.14 0.93 10.24
C GLU A 199 -3.48 0.42 9.70
N TYR A 200 -3.77 0.63 8.41
CA TYR A 200 -4.99 0.10 7.80
C TYR A 200 -5.02 -1.42 7.75
N ALA A 201 -3.88 -2.07 7.49
CA ALA A 201 -3.77 -3.52 7.49
C ALA A 201 -4.07 -4.13 8.87
N LEU A 202 -3.55 -3.52 9.94
CA LEU A 202 -3.83 -3.96 11.31
C LEU A 202 -5.30 -3.76 11.68
N ARG A 203 -5.93 -2.65 11.25
CA ARG A 203 -7.37 -2.47 11.43
C ARG A 203 -8.19 -3.53 10.71
N VAL A 204 -7.80 -3.88 9.47
CA VAL A 204 -8.44 -4.97 8.74
C VAL A 204 -8.23 -6.31 9.44
N ALA A 205 -7.05 -6.58 10.01
CA ALA A 205 -6.79 -7.81 10.74
C ALA A 205 -7.74 -7.98 11.94
N ASN A 206 -8.06 -6.88 12.65
CA ASN A 206 -9.07 -6.90 13.72
C ASN A 206 -10.49 -7.23 13.22
N ASP A 207 -10.77 -7.01 11.93
CA ASP A 207 -12.07 -7.28 11.30
C ASP A 207 -12.18 -8.72 10.73
N VAL A 208 -11.13 -9.56 10.81
CA VAL A 208 -11.08 -10.93 10.24
C VAL A 208 -11.33 -11.99 11.34
N PRO A 209 -12.05 -13.10 11.07
CA PRO A 209 -12.35 -14.10 12.09
C PRO A 209 -11.13 -14.99 12.36
N ASN A 210 -10.90 -15.26 13.66
CA ASN A 210 -9.68 -15.87 14.23
C ASN A 210 -8.47 -14.94 14.03
N GLU A 211 -7.54 -14.84 15.01
CA GLU A 211 -6.28 -14.09 14.85
C GLU A 211 -5.32 -14.77 13.85
N ALA A 212 -5.85 -15.19 12.68
CA ALA A 212 -5.05 -15.57 11.54
C ALA A 212 -4.02 -14.46 11.31
N ASP A 213 -2.78 -14.86 11.10
CA ASP A 213 -1.68 -13.95 10.81
C ASP A 213 -1.89 -13.34 9.42
N VAL A 214 -2.81 -12.39 9.37
CA VAL A 214 -3.30 -11.69 8.18
C VAL A 214 -2.26 -10.70 7.70
N VAL A 215 -1.39 -10.17 8.58
CA VAL A 215 -0.41 -9.14 8.23
C VAL A 215 1.00 -9.68 8.45
N LYS A 216 1.69 -9.97 7.34
CA LYS A 216 3.06 -10.49 7.34
C LYS A 216 4.03 -9.41 6.92
N PHE A 217 5.15 -9.31 7.62
CA PHE A 217 6.26 -8.45 7.25
C PHE A 217 7.33 -9.27 6.54
N GLU A 218 7.69 -8.84 5.35
CA GLU A 218 8.75 -9.45 4.55
C GLU A 218 9.84 -8.42 4.30
N LYS A 219 11.10 -8.83 4.50
CA LYS A 219 12.26 -7.98 4.23
C LYS A 219 12.81 -8.27 2.85
N MET A 220 13.05 -7.22 2.07
CA MET A 220 13.82 -7.34 0.85
C MET A 220 15.32 -7.20 1.15
N SER A 221 16.14 -8.12 0.62
CA SER A 221 17.58 -8.13 0.84
C SER A 221 18.36 -7.25 -0.16
N CYS A 222 17.68 -6.46 -0.99
CA CYS A 222 18.35 -5.67 -2.02
C CYS A 222 18.72 -4.27 -1.53
N HIS A 223 19.85 -3.77 -2.00
CA HIS A 223 20.32 -2.44 -1.67
C HIS A 223 19.45 -1.38 -2.35
N PHE A 224 18.53 -0.79 -1.60
CA PHE A 224 17.64 0.25 -2.10
C PHE A 224 18.42 1.55 -2.22
N LYS A 225 18.63 1.99 -3.46
CA LYS A 225 19.28 3.28 -3.76
C LYS A 225 18.24 4.28 -4.22
N ALA A 226 18.19 5.42 -3.56
CA ALA A 226 17.40 6.57 -4.02
C ALA A 226 18.20 7.86 -3.93
N ASN A 227 17.90 8.80 -4.84
CA ASN A 227 18.54 10.11 -4.90
C ASN A 227 17.48 11.17 -4.56
N ASN A 228 17.63 11.83 -3.41
CA ASN A 228 16.72 12.89 -3.01
C ASN A 228 17.31 14.24 -3.44
N ASN A 229 17.19 14.59 -4.72
CA ASN A 229 17.57 15.91 -5.23
C ASN A 229 16.38 16.86 -5.12
N SER A 230 16.04 17.29 -3.92
CA SER A 230 15.06 18.35 -3.73
C SER A 230 15.69 19.73 -3.98
N ALA A 231 15.95 20.08 -5.25
CA ALA A 231 16.10 21.46 -5.70
C ALA A 231 15.86 21.61 -7.23
N GLU A 232 14.93 22.52 -7.57
CA GLU A 232 14.71 23.17 -8.87
C GLU A 232 13.92 22.42 -9.98
N LYS A 233 12.59 22.63 -9.97
CA LYS A 233 11.82 22.81 -11.22
C LYS A 233 11.14 24.19 -11.24
N THR A 234 11.82 25.09 -11.96
CA THR A 234 11.28 26.09 -12.90
C THR A 234 10.56 27.33 -12.36
N LYS A 235 11.33 28.41 -12.14
CA LYS A 235 10.88 29.79 -12.33
C LYS A 235 10.58 30.03 -13.82
N THR A 236 9.35 29.77 -14.26
CA THR A 236 8.88 30.29 -15.55
C THR A 236 8.23 31.64 -15.31
N LYS A 237 8.87 32.72 -15.78
CA LYS A 237 8.32 34.08 -15.80
C LYS A 237 7.06 34.09 -16.68
N ALA A 238 5.88 34.23 -16.09
CA ALA A 238 4.68 34.69 -16.79
C ALA A 238 4.21 36.00 -16.15
N LYS A 239 4.16 37.06 -16.98
CA LYS A 239 3.67 38.40 -16.65
C LYS A 239 2.16 38.35 -16.37
N LEU A 240 1.71 38.85 -15.22
CA LEU A 240 0.37 39.43 -15.08
C LEU A 240 0.38 40.56 -14.03
N LYS A 241 -0.33 41.65 -14.36
CA LYS A 241 -0.74 42.77 -13.50
C LYS A 241 -2.14 43.20 -13.99
N PRO A 242 -2.98 43.92 -13.21
CA PRO A 242 -3.43 43.64 -11.84
C PRO A 242 -4.95 43.93 -11.62
N LYS A 243 -5.42 43.67 -10.39
CA LYS A 243 -6.65 44.17 -9.69
C LYS A 243 -8.02 43.52 -9.98
N GLN A 244 -8.65 42.99 -8.91
CA GLN A 244 -9.71 43.72 -8.17
C GLN A 244 -9.92 43.17 -6.76
N GLU A 245 -10.13 44.10 -5.84
CA GLU A 245 -10.42 43.94 -4.40
C GLU A 245 -11.84 43.43 -4.17
N LEU A 246 -12.07 42.73 -3.06
CA LEU A 246 -13.23 42.95 -2.20
C LEU A 246 -12.87 42.47 -0.79
N GLY A 247 -12.72 43.42 0.13
CA GLY A 247 -12.54 43.15 1.55
C GLY A 247 -13.86 43.17 2.30
N ILE A 248 -13.96 42.39 3.37
CA ILE A 248 -14.72 42.74 4.56
C ILE A 248 -13.87 42.32 5.77
N SER A 249 -13.70 43.29 6.65
CA SER A 249 -12.93 43.31 7.88
C SER A 249 -13.69 42.74 9.08
N ASP A 250 -12.95 42.62 10.19
CA ASP A 250 -13.37 42.60 11.59
C ASP A 250 -13.71 41.24 12.22
N PHE A 251 -12.83 40.74 13.10
CA PHE A 251 -12.75 41.18 14.50
C PHE A 251 -11.37 40.88 15.10
N SER A 252 -10.94 41.77 16.00
CA SER A 252 -9.57 41.89 16.52
C SER A 252 -9.41 41.40 17.97
N ASP A 253 -8.14 41.18 18.31
CA ASP A 253 -7.47 41.33 19.62
C ASP A 253 -7.76 40.36 20.79
N THR A 254 -6.76 39.55 21.19
CA THR A 254 -5.79 39.88 22.28
C THR A 254 -4.96 38.66 22.75
N ASN A 255 -3.83 38.99 23.40
CA ASN A 255 -2.64 38.23 23.74
C ASN A 255 -2.70 37.38 25.04
N ILE A 256 -1.95 36.26 25.03
CA ILE A 256 -1.03 35.68 26.06
C ILE A 256 -1.55 35.38 27.49
N LEU A 257 -1.49 34.10 27.94
CA LEU A 257 -0.69 33.59 29.09
C LEU A 257 -0.95 32.10 29.43
N GLN A 258 0.07 31.50 30.04
CA GLN A 258 0.38 30.10 30.37
C GLN A 258 -0.47 29.37 31.45
N HIS A 259 -0.27 28.03 31.48
CA HIS A 259 -0.51 27.02 32.54
C HIS A 259 -1.98 26.58 32.72
N ASP A 260 -2.37 25.30 32.87
CA ASP A 260 -1.76 24.15 33.58
C ASP A 260 -2.21 22.78 33.02
N ILE A 261 -1.43 21.76 33.37
CA ILE A 261 -1.56 20.32 33.10
C ILE A 261 -2.74 19.72 33.90
N ASN A 262 -3.64 18.95 33.27
CA ASN A 262 -3.97 17.58 33.73
C ASN A 262 -4.88 16.76 32.79
N ASP A 263 -4.56 15.47 32.74
CA ASP A 263 -5.40 14.30 32.44
C ASP A 263 -6.14 14.21 31.10
N ASN A 264 -5.41 13.67 30.12
CA ASN A 264 -5.92 12.55 29.32
C ASN A 264 -4.72 11.72 28.86
N SER A 265 -4.38 10.69 29.65
CA SER A 265 -3.47 9.62 29.24
C SER A 265 -4.06 8.98 27.98
N CYS A 266 -3.52 9.41 26.85
CA CYS A 266 -4.05 9.07 25.54
C CYS A 266 -3.97 7.56 25.36
N LEU A 267 -5.09 6.94 24.97
CA LEU A 267 -5.16 5.55 24.53
C LEU A 267 -4.05 5.24 23.51
N LEU A 268 -3.65 6.24 22.72
CA LEU A 268 -2.54 6.18 21.77
C LEU A 268 -1.18 5.95 22.46
N THR A 269 -0.91 6.59 23.60
CA THR A 269 0.35 6.39 24.35
C THR A 269 0.41 4.99 24.94
N ALA A 270 -0.70 4.49 25.51
CA ALA A 270 -0.76 3.13 26.06
C ALA A 270 -0.63 2.05 24.98
N THR A 271 -1.26 2.26 23.81
CA THR A 271 -1.12 1.35 22.66
C THR A 271 0.31 1.38 22.11
N TYR A 272 0.96 2.55 22.13
CA TYR A 272 2.34 2.74 21.69
C TYR A 272 3.37 2.12 22.63
N GLU A 273 3.19 2.27 23.95
CA GLU A 273 4.03 1.61 24.96
C GLU A 273 3.88 0.09 24.91
N GLY A 274 2.67 -0.42 24.63
CA GLY A 274 2.44 -1.84 24.37
C GLY A 274 3.22 -2.38 23.17
N MET A 275 3.34 -1.60 22.09
CA MET A 275 4.16 -1.95 20.93
C MET A 275 5.66 -1.97 21.25
N ILE A 276 6.16 -1.03 22.06
CA ILE A 276 7.57 -0.99 22.48
C ILE A 276 7.92 -2.21 23.35
N GLY A 277 7.03 -2.62 24.25
CA GLY A 277 7.23 -3.78 25.13
C GLY A 277 7.28 -5.13 24.40
N ILE A 278 6.69 -5.24 23.21
CA ILE A 278 6.75 -6.43 22.35
C ILE A 278 8.10 -6.51 21.61
N PHE A 279 8.59 -5.38 21.08
CA PHE A 279 9.89 -5.32 20.39
C PHE A 279 11.09 -5.54 21.32
N GLY A 280 10.97 -5.17 22.60
CA GLY A 280 12.01 -5.44 23.61
C GLY A 280 12.18 -6.92 23.93
N ARG A 281 11.08 -7.65 24.13
CA ARG A 281 11.11 -9.08 24.50
C ARG A 281 11.68 -9.98 23.41
N PHE A 282 11.43 -9.66 22.14
CA PHE A 282 12.01 -10.41 21.02
C PHE A 282 13.54 -10.31 20.94
N LYS A 283 14.14 -9.23 21.45
CA LYS A 283 15.61 -9.13 21.56
C LYS A 283 16.15 -9.91 22.76
N GLU A 284 15.46 -9.89 23.90
CA GLU A 284 15.88 -10.63 25.10
C GLU A 284 15.78 -12.15 24.88
N GLU A 285 14.67 -12.65 24.31
CA GLU A 285 14.48 -14.08 24.04
C GLU A 285 15.49 -14.61 23.00
N ALA A 286 15.87 -13.81 22.00
CA ALA A 286 16.88 -14.19 21.02
C ALA A 286 18.30 -14.27 21.62
N LEU A 287 18.63 -13.38 22.56
CA LEU A 287 19.91 -13.39 23.28
C LEU A 287 20.00 -14.52 24.32
N GLU A 288 18.90 -14.87 24.99
CA GLU A 288 18.87 -16.00 25.94
C GLU A 288 18.99 -17.37 25.23
N LEU A 289 18.45 -17.51 24.02
CA LEU A 289 18.57 -18.73 23.21
C LEU A 289 19.99 -18.96 22.66
N GLU A 290 20.78 -17.90 22.46
CA GLU A 290 22.18 -18.00 22.02
C GLU A 290 23.17 -18.33 23.16
N LEU A 291 22.75 -18.23 24.43
CA LEU A 291 23.60 -18.48 25.60
C LEU A 291 23.44 -19.90 26.21
N THR A 292 22.61 -20.76 25.62
CA THR A 292 22.27 -22.09 26.19
C THR A 292 22.76 -23.30 25.37
N PHE A 293 23.79 -23.14 24.53
CA PHE A 293 24.43 -24.27 23.84
C PHE A 293 25.96 -24.21 23.91
#